data_AF-A0A9D8D358-F1
#
_entry.id   AF-A0A9D8D358-F1
#
_cell.length_a   1.000
_cell.length_b   1.000
_cell.length_c   1.000
_cell.angle_alpha   90.00
_cell.angle_beta   90.00
_cell.angle_gamma   90.00
#
_symmetry.space_group_name_H-M   'P 1'
#
loop_
_entity.id
_entity.type
_entity.pdbx_description
1 polymer ?
#
loop_
_entity_poly.entity_id
_entity_poly.type
_entity_poly.pdbx_seq_one_letter_code
_entity_poly.pdbx_strand_id
1 'polypeptide(L)'
;MPTIPSRLLAAAFICAAATACSKPDSDAPVGPAVPRPALDLAIAYSTPEAAQRGMSDKTWLWTRSSGPAQIHYSSGDGSDFVWMVGQRRIFRGEWKAEATTDAAGNAVAQVCLRYPGVNFGGLTSTWTCQPAGTFFLEMQQREGGNPLRFAGRTQALFVLTRTPANLAEVEARVASIEGLR
;
A
#
# COMPACT_ATOMS: atom_id res chain seq x y z
N MET A 1 38.41 61.10 -4.52
CA MET A 1 37.08 61.73 -4.35
C MET A 1 36.04 60.87 -5.07
N PRO A 2 34.77 60.85 -4.60
CA PRO A 2 34.03 59.64 -4.19
C PRO A 2 33.20 58.96 -5.32
N THR A 3 32.41 57.88 -5.14
CA THR A 3 31.77 57.28 -3.93
C THR A 3 31.57 55.75 -4.04
N ILE A 4 30.91 55.14 -3.05
CA ILE A 4 30.42 53.74 -2.88
C ILE A 4 28.91 53.85 -2.53
N PRO A 5 28.04 52.81 -2.50
CA PRO A 5 27.82 51.60 -3.32
C PRO A 5 26.41 51.62 -4.00
N SER A 6 25.98 50.50 -4.60
CA SER A 6 24.60 50.03 -4.43
C SER A 6 24.51 48.52 -4.28
N ARG A 7 23.78 48.07 -3.25
CA ARG A 7 23.52 46.67 -2.94
C ARG A 7 22.29 46.19 -3.72
N LEU A 8 22.32 44.98 -4.25
CA LEU A 8 21.11 44.23 -4.57
C LEU A 8 21.20 42.83 -3.95
N LEU A 9 20.24 42.52 -3.10
CA LEU A 9 20.06 41.19 -2.50
C LEU A 9 19.48 40.25 -3.56
N ALA A 10 19.87 38.97 -3.54
CA ALA A 10 19.11 37.90 -4.17
C ALA A 10 19.11 36.65 -3.26
N ALA A 11 17.91 36.33 -2.79
CA ALA A 11 17.48 35.23 -1.92
C ALA A 11 18.40 34.00 -1.77
N ALA A 12 18.73 33.68 -0.51
CA ALA A 12 19.08 32.32 -0.12
C ALA A 12 17.82 31.44 -0.12
N PHE A 13 17.80 30.40 -0.96
CA PHE A 13 16.71 29.41 -0.97
C PHE A 13 16.80 28.52 0.27
N ILE A 14 15.88 28.73 1.23
CA ILE A 14 15.71 27.82 2.36
C ILE A 14 14.96 26.58 1.87
N CYS A 15 15.66 25.45 1.76
CA CYS A 15 15.02 24.15 1.54
C CYS A 15 14.28 23.72 2.81
N ALA A 16 13.00 24.11 2.91
CA ALA A 16 12.08 23.53 3.87
C ALA A 16 11.80 22.07 3.49
N ALA A 17 12.51 21.14 4.11
CA ALA A 17 12.21 19.72 4.02
C ALA A 17 10.86 19.45 4.71
N ALA A 18 9.77 19.53 3.94
CA ALA A 18 8.46 19.13 4.40
C ALA A 18 8.47 17.62 4.65
N THR A 19 8.66 17.22 5.91
CA THR A 19 8.34 15.86 6.35
C THR A 19 6.84 15.68 6.22
N ALA A 20 6.42 15.15 5.08
CA ALA A 20 5.06 14.67 4.85
C ALA A 20 4.81 13.47 5.76
N CYS A 21 4.48 13.76 7.03
CA CYS A 21 3.92 12.77 7.94
C CYS A 21 2.55 12.37 7.38
N SER A 22 2.52 11.30 6.61
CA SER A 22 1.30 10.73 6.04
C SER A 22 0.30 10.49 7.18
N LYS A 23 -0.73 11.34 7.25
CA LYS A 23 -1.78 11.24 8.26
C LYS A 23 -2.46 9.88 8.08
N PRO A 24 -2.67 9.08 9.14
CA PRO A 24 -3.45 7.86 9.04
C PRO A 24 -4.81 8.16 8.41
N ASP A 25 -5.21 7.30 7.48
CA ASP A 25 -6.49 7.39 6.78
C ASP A 25 -7.61 7.11 7.78
N SER A 26 -8.31 8.17 8.20
CA SER A 26 -9.35 8.07 9.23
C SER A 26 -10.57 7.27 8.80
N ASP A 27 -10.68 6.96 7.49
CA ASP A 27 -11.74 6.14 6.91
C ASP A 27 -11.31 4.67 6.72
N ALA A 28 -10.15 4.27 7.28
CA ALA A 28 -9.73 2.88 7.37
C ALA A 28 -10.69 2.06 8.26
N PRO A 29 -11.35 1.00 7.74
CA PRO A 29 -12.27 0.20 8.55
C PRO A 29 -11.53 -0.66 9.58
N VAL A 30 -11.70 -0.35 10.86
CA VAL A 30 -11.05 -1.04 12.00
C VAL A 30 -11.82 -2.28 12.52
N GLY A 31 -12.82 -2.77 11.79
CA GLY A 31 -13.69 -3.88 12.20
C GLY A 31 -13.55 -5.14 11.34
N PRO A 32 -13.98 -6.32 11.83
CA PRO A 32 -13.93 -7.56 11.06
C PRO A 32 -14.83 -7.48 9.80
N ALA A 33 -14.37 -8.10 8.70
CA ALA A 33 -15.04 -8.02 7.41
C ALA A 33 -16.42 -8.71 7.40
N VAL A 34 -17.49 -7.91 7.41
CA VAL A 34 -18.90 -8.36 7.33
C VAL A 34 -19.36 -8.38 5.86
N PRO A 35 -20.16 -9.37 5.40
CA PRO A 35 -20.77 -9.34 4.07
C PRO A 35 -21.67 -8.10 3.87
N ARG A 36 -21.54 -7.41 2.72
CA ARG A 36 -22.32 -6.19 2.43
C ARG A 36 -22.91 -6.21 1.00
N PRO A 37 -24.24 -6.04 0.84
CA PRO A 37 -24.87 -5.71 -0.45
C PRO A 37 -24.38 -4.39 -1.08
N ALA A 38 -23.64 -3.58 -0.31
CA ALA A 38 -22.88 -2.44 -0.83
C ALA A 38 -21.72 -2.84 -1.78
N LEU A 39 -21.50 -4.13 -2.06
CA LEU A 39 -20.50 -4.60 -3.02
C LEU A 39 -20.77 -4.10 -4.45
N ASP A 40 -22.02 -4.18 -4.92
CA ASP A 40 -22.36 -3.70 -6.26
C ASP A 40 -22.22 -2.18 -6.37
N LEU A 41 -22.56 -1.44 -5.30
CA LEU A 41 -22.21 -0.01 -5.21
C LEU A 41 -20.70 0.22 -5.14
N ALA A 42 -19.93 -0.57 -4.38
CA ALA A 42 -18.48 -0.39 -4.29
C ALA A 42 -17.76 -0.68 -5.61
N ILE A 43 -18.30 -1.58 -6.43
CA ILE A 43 -17.85 -1.83 -7.81
C ILE A 43 -18.25 -0.65 -8.72
N ALA A 44 -19.48 -0.15 -8.62
CA ALA A 44 -19.99 0.93 -9.47
C ALA A 44 -19.48 2.35 -9.12
N TYR A 45 -19.10 2.61 -7.86
CA TYR A 45 -18.70 3.94 -7.36
C TYR A 45 -17.19 4.09 -7.11
N SER A 46 -16.38 3.05 -7.28
CA SER A 46 -14.93 3.21 -7.22
C SER A 46 -14.43 3.84 -8.52
N THR A 47 -13.99 5.10 -8.45
CA THR A 47 -13.21 5.74 -9.53
C THR A 47 -11.73 5.34 -9.41
N PRO A 48 -10.92 5.48 -10.47
CA PRO A 48 -9.48 5.24 -10.38
C PRO A 48 -8.81 6.07 -9.27
N GLU A 49 -9.25 7.31 -9.05
CA GLU A 49 -8.75 8.17 -7.98
C GLU A 49 -9.16 7.68 -6.59
N ALA A 50 -10.37 7.11 -6.46
CA ALA A 50 -10.82 6.49 -5.21
C ALA A 50 -10.00 5.22 -4.89
N ALA A 51 -9.76 4.38 -5.90
CA ALA A 51 -8.89 3.22 -5.77
C ALA A 51 -7.43 3.62 -5.47
N GLN A 52 -6.92 4.66 -6.12
CA GLN A 52 -5.58 5.23 -5.86
C GLN A 52 -5.46 5.69 -4.41
N ARG A 53 -6.44 6.44 -3.87
CA ARG A 53 -6.46 6.84 -2.44
C ARG A 53 -6.59 5.64 -1.49
N GLY A 54 -7.40 4.66 -1.89
CA GLY A 54 -7.61 3.43 -1.13
C GLY A 54 -6.35 2.58 -0.97
N MET A 55 -5.42 2.65 -1.92
CA MET A 55 -4.15 1.93 -1.96
C MET A 55 -2.95 2.76 -1.46
N SER A 56 -2.89 4.04 -1.81
CA SER A 56 -1.72 4.92 -1.59
C SER A 56 -1.37 5.02 -0.11
N ASP A 57 -0.13 4.66 0.23
CA ASP A 57 0.42 4.66 1.58
C ASP A 57 -0.45 3.87 2.55
N LYS A 58 -0.64 2.58 2.23
CA LYS A 58 -1.39 1.62 3.04
C LYS A 58 -0.64 0.32 3.21
N THR A 59 -0.67 -0.21 4.43
CA THR A 59 -0.29 -1.59 4.73
C THR A 59 -1.55 -2.43 4.79
N TRP A 60 -1.62 -3.57 4.10
CA TRP A 60 -2.82 -4.41 4.07
C TRP A 60 -2.52 -5.90 4.18
N LEU A 61 -3.45 -6.64 4.79
CA LEU A 61 -3.37 -8.09 5.01
C LEU A 61 -4.30 -8.83 4.06
N TRP A 62 -3.73 -9.75 3.30
CA TRP A 62 -4.43 -10.62 2.37
C TRP A 62 -4.29 -12.09 2.78
N THR A 63 -5.41 -12.79 2.92
CA THR A 63 -5.43 -14.22 3.27
C THR A 63 -6.47 -15.02 2.48
N ARG A 64 -7.25 -14.37 1.60
CA ARG A 64 -8.35 -15.01 0.85
C ARG A 64 -7.92 -15.70 -0.45
N SER A 65 -6.64 -15.62 -0.81
CA SER A 65 -6.05 -16.40 -1.91
C SER A 65 -5.83 -17.87 -1.54
N SER A 66 -5.77 -18.75 -2.52
CA SER A 66 -5.28 -20.14 -2.35
C SER A 66 -3.77 -20.23 -2.04
N GLY A 67 -3.02 -19.13 -2.19
CA GLY A 67 -1.62 -19.01 -1.79
C GLY A 67 -1.45 -18.68 -0.29
N PRO A 68 -0.20 -18.56 0.20
CA PRO A 68 0.07 -18.13 1.56
C PRO A 68 -0.52 -16.75 1.85
N ALA A 69 -0.78 -16.47 3.13
CA ALA A 69 -1.13 -15.12 3.56
C ALA A 69 0.01 -14.13 3.28
N GLN A 70 -0.35 -12.88 2.99
CA GLN A 70 0.53 -11.86 2.43
C GLN A 70 0.24 -10.54 3.14
N ILE A 71 1.30 -9.83 3.52
CA ILE A 71 1.20 -8.45 4.01
C ILE A 71 1.87 -7.56 2.99
N HIS A 72 1.10 -6.61 2.47
CA HIS A 72 1.54 -5.66 1.48
C HIS A 72 1.74 -4.29 2.11
N TYR A 73 2.66 -3.51 1.56
CA TYR A 73 2.67 -2.06 1.70
C TYR A 73 2.75 -1.44 0.30
N SER A 74 1.72 -0.67 -0.05
CA SER A 74 1.60 0.02 -1.32
C SER A 74 1.88 1.51 -1.08
N SER A 75 2.97 2.04 -1.64
CA SER A 75 3.33 3.47 -1.50
C SER A 75 2.71 4.33 -2.59
N GLY A 76 2.52 5.62 -2.32
CA GLY A 76 1.90 6.56 -3.27
C GLY A 76 2.66 6.77 -4.59
N ASP A 77 3.91 6.31 -4.69
CA ASP A 77 4.72 6.32 -5.93
C ASP A 77 4.41 5.15 -6.89
N GLY A 78 3.52 4.22 -6.50
CA GLY A 78 3.21 3.01 -7.27
C GLY A 78 4.12 1.82 -6.98
N SER A 79 5.07 1.90 -6.03
CA SER A 79 5.80 0.71 -5.55
C SER A 79 4.90 -0.13 -4.62
N ASP A 80 4.98 -1.46 -4.72
CA ASP A 80 4.40 -2.38 -3.75
C ASP A 80 5.47 -3.28 -3.12
N PHE A 81 5.33 -3.59 -1.84
CA PHE A 81 6.24 -4.45 -1.08
C PHE A 81 5.45 -5.55 -0.39
N VAL A 82 5.81 -6.82 -0.63
CA VAL A 82 5.10 -7.98 -0.07
C VAL A 82 5.99 -8.75 0.90
N TRP A 83 5.50 -8.92 2.12
CA TRP A 83 5.96 -9.93 3.05
C TRP A 83 5.01 -11.12 3.04
N MET A 84 5.46 -12.24 2.47
CA MET A 84 4.67 -13.47 2.44
C MET A 84 4.94 -14.35 3.68
N VAL A 85 3.89 -14.98 4.21
CA VAL A 85 3.99 -15.99 5.26
C VAL A 85 4.87 -17.16 4.79
N GLY A 86 5.68 -17.68 5.70
CA GLY A 86 6.74 -18.67 5.42
C GLY A 86 8.02 -18.07 4.83
N GLN A 87 8.04 -16.80 4.42
CA GLN A 87 9.21 -16.16 3.81
C GLN A 87 9.87 -15.12 4.74
N ARG A 88 11.20 -15.01 4.62
CA ARG A 88 11.95 -13.84 5.10
C ARG A 88 12.18 -12.80 4.01
N ARG A 89 12.11 -13.19 2.74
CA ARG A 89 12.26 -12.28 1.60
C ARG A 89 11.07 -11.32 1.53
N ILE A 90 11.36 -10.03 1.35
CA ILE A 90 10.37 -9.06 0.87
C ILE A 90 10.43 -9.08 -0.66
N PHE A 91 9.28 -9.25 -1.29
CA PHE A 91 9.15 -9.09 -2.74
C PHE A 91 8.84 -7.62 -3.03
N ARG A 92 9.49 -7.05 -4.04
CA ARG A 92 9.16 -5.72 -4.55
C ARG A 92 8.43 -5.85 -5.87
N GLY A 93 7.37 -5.08 -6.03
CA GLY A 93 6.59 -4.96 -7.24
C GLY A 93 6.11 -3.54 -7.45
N GLU A 94 5.08 -3.44 -8.28
CA GLU A 94 4.45 -2.22 -8.73
C GLU A 94 2.93 -2.40 -8.62
N TRP A 95 2.22 -1.32 -8.32
CA TRP A 95 0.77 -1.27 -8.33
C TRP A 95 0.28 -0.03 -9.08
N LYS A 96 -0.95 -0.09 -9.59
CA LYS A 96 -1.66 1.05 -10.17
C LYS A 96 -3.17 0.88 -10.01
N ALA A 97 -3.90 1.99 -9.96
CA ALA A 97 -5.33 2.02 -10.21
C ALA A 97 -5.60 2.57 -11.63
N GLU A 98 -6.52 1.97 -12.37
CA GLU A 98 -6.91 2.45 -13.70
C GLU A 98 -8.39 2.18 -14.00
N ALA A 99 -8.94 2.91 -14.98
CA ALA A 99 -10.27 2.63 -15.52
C ALA A 99 -10.17 1.54 -16.59
N THR A 100 -11.15 0.65 -16.60
CA THR A 100 -11.37 -0.35 -17.65
C THR A 100 -12.88 -0.47 -17.91
N THR A 101 -13.26 -1.39 -18.80
CA THR A 101 -14.65 -1.71 -19.11
C THR A 101 -14.95 -3.16 -18.71
N ASP A 102 -16.08 -3.40 -18.04
CA ASP A 102 -16.52 -4.76 -17.71
C ASP A 102 -17.09 -5.50 -18.94
N ALA A 103 -17.48 -6.76 -18.75
CA ALA A 103 -18.05 -7.59 -19.82
C ALA A 103 -19.43 -7.11 -20.34
N ALA A 104 -20.08 -6.18 -19.65
CA ALA A 104 -21.37 -5.58 -20.02
C ALA A 104 -21.23 -4.18 -20.63
N GLY A 105 -20.01 -3.63 -20.73
CA GLY A 105 -19.75 -2.30 -21.29
C GLY A 105 -19.71 -1.17 -20.26
N ASN A 106 -19.79 -1.45 -18.95
CA ASN A 106 -19.75 -0.43 -17.92
C ASN A 106 -18.31 -0.02 -17.59
N ALA A 107 -18.08 1.26 -17.33
CA ALA A 107 -16.81 1.73 -16.80
C ALA A 107 -16.63 1.26 -15.35
N VAL A 108 -15.49 0.64 -15.05
CA VAL A 108 -15.13 0.17 -13.70
C VAL A 108 -13.67 0.51 -13.39
N ALA A 109 -13.36 0.86 -12.14
CA ALA A 109 -11.97 0.96 -11.70
C ALA A 109 -11.43 -0.44 -11.34
N GLN A 110 -10.18 -0.69 -11.70
CA GLN A 110 -9.42 -1.88 -11.30
C GLN A 110 -8.14 -1.51 -10.58
N VAL A 111 -7.74 -2.34 -9.62
CA VAL A 111 -6.40 -2.32 -9.02
C VAL A 111 -5.57 -3.40 -9.70
N CYS A 112 -4.38 -3.04 -10.16
CA CYS A 112 -3.46 -3.95 -10.82
C CYS A 112 -2.16 -4.06 -10.03
N LEU A 113 -1.62 -5.27 -9.92
CA LEU A 113 -0.34 -5.59 -9.29
C LEU A 113 0.60 -6.29 -10.28
N ARG A 114 1.92 -6.08 -10.12
CA ARG A 114 2.98 -6.77 -10.86
C ARG A 114 4.23 -6.94 -10.00
N TYR A 115 4.89 -8.09 -10.06
CA TYR A 115 6.12 -8.41 -9.33
C TYR A 115 7.18 -8.95 -10.30
N PRO A 116 7.97 -8.08 -10.95
CA PRO A 116 8.92 -8.48 -11.98
C PRO A 116 9.88 -9.59 -11.52
N GLY A 117 9.99 -10.67 -12.30
CA GLY A 117 10.82 -11.83 -11.97
C GLY A 117 10.29 -12.72 -10.83
N VAL A 118 9.03 -12.54 -10.39
CA VAL A 118 8.39 -13.36 -9.35
C VAL A 118 7.15 -14.03 -9.94
N ASN A 119 7.03 -15.34 -9.74
CA ASN A 119 5.80 -16.11 -10.01
C ASN A 119 5.60 -17.08 -8.84
N PHE A 120 5.10 -16.59 -7.70
CA PHE A 120 5.07 -17.33 -6.43
C PHE A 120 3.93 -16.86 -5.51
N GLY A 121 3.17 -17.79 -4.93
CA GLY A 121 2.14 -17.50 -3.94
C GLY A 121 1.02 -16.56 -4.39
N GLY A 122 0.77 -16.46 -5.70
CA GLY A 122 -0.19 -15.51 -6.30
C GLY A 122 0.45 -14.22 -6.82
N LEU A 123 1.70 -13.92 -6.47
CA LEU A 123 2.48 -12.84 -7.08
C LEU A 123 2.89 -13.24 -8.50
N THR A 124 2.67 -12.36 -9.47
CA THR A 124 2.90 -12.62 -10.91
C THR A 124 3.83 -11.59 -11.54
N SER A 125 4.63 -12.05 -12.51
CA SER A 125 5.58 -11.21 -13.25
C SER A 125 4.94 -10.28 -14.29
N THR A 126 3.69 -10.56 -14.66
CA THR A 126 2.82 -9.72 -15.50
C THR A 126 1.83 -8.94 -14.65
N TRP A 127 1.23 -7.88 -15.21
CA TRP A 127 0.11 -7.20 -14.56
C TRP A 127 -1.06 -8.17 -14.36
N THR A 128 -1.56 -8.27 -13.13
CA THR A 128 -2.81 -8.95 -12.78
C THR A 128 -3.73 -7.92 -12.14
N CYS A 129 -4.95 -7.80 -12.67
CA CYS A 129 -5.90 -6.76 -12.26
C CYS A 129 -7.19 -7.39 -11.72
N GLN A 130 -7.78 -6.75 -10.71
CA GLN A 130 -9.10 -7.10 -10.17
C GLN A 130 -9.95 -5.81 -10.06
N PRO A 131 -11.28 -5.89 -10.24
CA PRO A 131 -12.18 -4.76 -9.96
C PRO A 131 -11.96 -4.22 -8.55
N ALA A 132 -11.83 -2.90 -8.41
CA ALA A 132 -11.40 -2.28 -7.16
C ALA A 132 -12.33 -2.61 -5.98
N GLY A 133 -13.65 -2.64 -6.21
CA GLY A 133 -14.63 -3.04 -5.19
C GLY A 133 -14.42 -4.46 -4.66
N THR A 134 -14.16 -5.43 -5.56
CA THR A 134 -13.82 -6.82 -5.18
C THR A 134 -12.50 -6.87 -4.43
N PHE A 135 -11.47 -6.19 -4.95
CA PHE A 135 -10.13 -6.15 -4.35
C PHE A 135 -10.16 -5.63 -2.91
N PHE A 136 -10.86 -4.52 -2.65
CA PHE A 136 -11.01 -3.98 -1.29
C PHE A 136 -11.90 -4.80 -0.35
N LEU A 137 -12.82 -5.64 -0.85
CA LEU A 137 -13.55 -6.59 -0.01
C LEU A 137 -12.74 -7.84 0.34
N GLU A 138 -11.79 -8.22 -0.50
CA GLU A 138 -10.95 -9.40 -0.28
C GLU A 138 -9.78 -9.12 0.68
N MET A 139 -9.33 -7.86 0.77
CA MET A 139 -8.50 -7.38 1.88
C MET A 139 -9.17 -7.65 3.23
N GLN A 140 -8.44 -8.28 4.15
CA GLN A 140 -8.97 -8.50 5.50
C GLN A 140 -8.76 -7.31 6.42
N GLN A 141 -7.65 -6.60 6.27
CA GLN A 141 -7.31 -5.40 7.05
C GLN A 141 -6.48 -4.45 6.21
N ARG A 142 -6.55 -3.16 6.55
CA ARG A 142 -5.82 -2.08 5.89
C ARG A 142 -5.54 -0.97 6.89
N GLU A 143 -4.28 -0.61 7.06
CA GLU A 143 -3.78 0.41 7.99
C GLU A 143 -3.06 1.55 7.25
N GLY A 144 -3.02 2.72 7.88
CA GLY A 144 -2.36 3.91 7.35
C GLY A 144 -0.82 3.82 7.37
N GLY A 145 -0.18 4.06 6.24
CA GLY A 145 1.28 4.13 6.13
C GLY A 145 1.98 2.77 6.17
N ASN A 146 3.22 2.77 6.66
CA ASN A 146 4.13 1.61 6.76
C ASN A 146 4.51 1.33 8.24
N PRO A 147 3.55 1.01 9.14
CA PRO A 147 3.82 0.76 10.56
C PRO A 147 4.74 -0.45 10.79
N LEU A 148 4.76 -1.40 9.85
CA LEU A 148 5.66 -2.55 9.83
C LEU A 148 7.07 -2.24 9.31
N ARG A 149 7.30 -1.02 8.82
CA ARG A 149 8.59 -0.42 8.42
C ARG A 149 9.43 -1.26 7.43
N PHE A 150 8.81 -2.16 6.67
CA PHE A 150 9.51 -3.13 5.80
C PHE A 150 9.69 -2.66 4.34
N ALA A 151 8.98 -1.63 3.90
CA ALA A 151 9.27 -0.96 2.63
C ALA A 151 10.75 -0.58 2.51
N GLY A 152 11.32 -0.76 1.32
CA GLY A 152 12.76 -0.54 1.08
C GLY A 152 13.70 -1.64 1.61
N ARG A 153 13.22 -2.62 2.39
CA ARG A 153 14.02 -3.79 2.81
C ARG A 153 13.89 -4.91 1.78
N THR A 154 14.95 -5.70 1.61
CA THR A 154 14.93 -6.97 0.86
C THR A 154 14.56 -8.17 1.73
N GLN A 155 14.65 -8.01 3.06
CA GLN A 155 14.31 -9.03 4.05
C GLN A 155 13.51 -8.45 5.22
N ALA A 156 12.56 -9.23 5.70
CA ALA A 156 11.84 -8.98 6.94
C ALA A 156 12.71 -9.28 8.17
N LEU A 157 12.39 -8.62 9.28
CA LEU A 157 13.07 -8.80 10.56
C LEU A 157 13.03 -10.26 11.05
N PHE A 158 11.91 -10.94 10.80
CA PHE A 158 11.66 -12.33 11.18
C PHE A 158 10.93 -13.08 10.07
N VAL A 159 10.57 -14.34 10.30
CA VAL A 159 9.64 -15.10 9.45
C VAL A 159 8.30 -15.19 10.16
N LEU A 160 7.22 -14.90 9.44
CA LEU A 160 5.86 -15.25 9.84
C LEU A 160 5.68 -16.76 9.58
N THR A 161 5.74 -17.58 10.62
CA THR A 161 5.65 -19.06 10.49
C THR A 161 4.22 -19.57 10.34
N ARG A 162 3.23 -18.70 10.52
CA ARG A 162 1.79 -18.92 10.35
C ARG A 162 1.14 -17.63 9.86
N THR A 163 -0.08 -17.72 9.34
CA THR A 163 -0.94 -16.56 9.10
C THR A 163 -1.13 -15.78 10.41
N PRO A 164 -0.84 -14.47 10.47
CA PRO A 164 -1.12 -13.65 11.63
C PRO A 164 -2.64 -13.45 11.78
N ALA A 165 -3.10 -13.21 13.01
CA ALA A 165 -4.51 -12.91 13.27
C ALA A 165 -4.91 -11.51 12.76
N ASN A 166 -3.96 -10.57 12.75
CA ASN A 166 -4.12 -9.19 12.28
C ASN A 166 -2.75 -8.51 12.08
N LEU A 167 -2.74 -7.32 11.48
CA LEU A 167 -1.57 -6.47 11.31
C LEU A 167 -0.95 -6.06 12.66
N ALA A 168 -1.77 -5.75 13.66
CA ALA A 168 -1.31 -5.34 14.99
C ALA A 168 -0.46 -6.40 15.72
N GLU A 169 -0.73 -7.71 15.53
CA GLU A 169 0.14 -8.81 16.01
C GLU A 169 1.56 -8.68 15.45
N VAL A 170 1.66 -8.30 14.17
CA VAL A 170 2.93 -8.15 13.46
C VAL A 170 3.62 -6.84 13.83
N GLU A 171 2.87 -5.75 13.98
CA GLU A 171 3.38 -4.44 14.43
C GLU A 171 3.97 -4.51 15.83
N ALA A 172 3.27 -5.11 16.79
CA ALA A 172 3.78 -5.31 18.14
C ALA A 172 5.10 -6.10 18.14
N ARG A 173 5.21 -7.11 17.26
CA ARG A 173 6.44 -7.90 17.10
C ARG A 173 7.56 -7.10 16.45
N VAL A 174 7.28 -6.27 15.43
CA VAL A 174 8.26 -5.35 14.83
C VAL A 174 8.76 -4.35 15.87
N ALA A 175 7.86 -3.67 16.60
CA ALA A 175 8.19 -2.70 17.62
C ALA A 175 9.06 -3.30 18.74
N SER A 176 8.79 -4.54 19.17
CA SER A 176 9.61 -5.23 20.17
C SER A 176 11.04 -5.54 19.72
N ILE A 177 11.27 -5.70 18.40
CA ILE A 177 12.60 -5.99 17.83
C ILE A 177 13.36 -4.69 17.57
N GLU A 178 12.66 -3.64 17.13
CA GLU A 178 13.26 -2.33 16.84
C GLU A 178 13.41 -1.43 18.08
N GLY A 179 12.94 -1.86 19.24
CA GLY A 179 13.07 -1.13 20.51
C GLY A 179 12.14 0.09 20.63
N LEU A 180 11.04 0.12 19.87
CA LEU A 180 10.11 1.26 19.78
C LEU A 180 9.07 1.25 20.91
N ARG A 181 9.53 1.17 22.17
CA ARG A 181 8.67 1.26 23.37
C ARG A 181 8.76 2.63 24.04
#